data_AF-A0A920K6L2-F1
#
_entry.id   AF-A0A920K6L2-F1
#
_cell.length_a   1.000
_cell.length_b   1.000
_cell.length_c   1.000
_cell.angle_alpha   90.00
_cell.angle_beta   90.00
_cell.angle_gamma   90.00
#
_symmetry.space_group_name_H-M   'P 1'
#
loop_
_entity.id
_entity.type
_entity.pdbx_description
1 polymer ?
#
loop_
_entity_poly.entity_id
_entity_poly.type
_entity_poly.pdbx_seq_one_letter_code
_entity_poly.pdbx_strand_id
1 'polypeptide(L)'
;MLRNLQFGLPGAHNLMNATVAIAMALSVGCDPNSIAKALQTFKGVEDDSAFEWRNHCVLIDDYAHHPTEIDQMAQSIQEFYPSSKKQ
;
A
#
# COMPACT_ATOMS: atom_id res chain seq x y z
N MET A 1 -2.48 21.06 10.72
CA MET A 1 -2.95 19.74 11.20
C MET A 1 -3.65 19.05 10.04
N LEU A 2 -3.19 17.88 9.61
CA LEU A 2 -3.82 17.09 8.54
C LEU A 2 -5.07 16.38 9.08
N ARG A 3 -6.15 16.35 8.30
CA ARG A 3 -7.41 15.67 8.64
C ARG A 3 -8.02 15.04 7.39
N ASN A 4 -8.80 13.97 7.57
CA ASN A 4 -9.55 13.29 6.50
C ASN A 4 -8.65 12.86 5.31
N LEU A 5 -7.46 12.34 5.62
CA LEU A 5 -6.55 11.81 4.62
C LEU A 5 -7.13 10.55 3.99
N GLN A 6 -6.93 10.41 2.67
CA GLN A 6 -7.26 9.19 1.92
C GLN A 6 -5.96 8.52 1.51
N PHE A 7 -5.91 7.20 1.69
CA PHE A 7 -4.75 6.38 1.32
C PHE A 7 -5.26 5.10 0.67
N GLY A 8 -4.77 4.82 -0.54
CA GLY A 8 -5.30 3.77 -1.40
C GLY A 8 -4.77 2.36 -1.11
N LEU A 9 -3.73 2.23 -0.27
CA LEU A 9 -3.12 0.94 0.05
C LEU A 9 -3.59 0.43 1.43
N PRO A 10 -4.03 -0.83 1.55
CA PRO A 10 -4.38 -1.48 2.80
C PRO A 10 -3.15 -2.08 3.47
N GLY A 11 -3.36 -2.70 4.62
CA GLY A 11 -2.31 -3.28 5.43
C GLY A 11 -1.73 -2.28 6.43
N ALA A 12 -1.54 -2.75 7.66
CA ALA A 12 -0.95 -1.96 8.74
C ALA A 12 0.48 -1.48 8.42
N HIS A 13 1.23 -2.27 7.66
CA HIS A 13 2.58 -1.91 7.21
C HIS A 13 2.57 -0.70 6.28
N ASN A 14 1.71 -0.71 5.25
CA ASN A 14 1.58 0.42 4.34
C ASN A 14 1.11 1.68 5.07
N LEU A 15 0.17 1.55 6.01
CA LEU A 15 -0.27 2.67 6.84
C LEU A 15 0.87 3.22 7.73
N MET A 16 1.72 2.34 8.27
CA MET A 16 2.90 2.73 9.04
C MET A 16 3.90 3.49 8.16
N ASN A 17 4.20 2.96 6.97
CA ASN A 17 5.09 3.61 5.99
C ASN A 17 4.56 4.99 5.59
N ALA A 18 3.25 5.09 5.29
CA ALA A 18 2.60 6.36 5.01
C ALA A 18 2.72 7.34 6.18
N THR A 19 2.53 6.88 7.41
CA THR A 19 2.62 7.72 8.62
C THR A 19 4.02 8.29 8.79
N VAL A 20 5.05 7.46 8.64
CA VAL A 20 6.46 7.89 8.71
C VAL A 20 6.77 8.87 7.58
N ALA A 21 6.33 8.60 6.35
CA ALA A 21 6.53 9.49 5.21
C ALA A 21 5.87 10.87 5.43
N ILE A 22 4.65 10.90 5.95
CA ILE A 22 3.95 12.15 6.32
C ILE A 22 4.73 12.92 7.38
N ALA A 23 5.20 12.24 8.44
CA ALA A 23 5.96 12.87 9.51
C ALA A 23 7.27 13.49 9.00
N MET A 24 8.00 12.79 8.13
CA MET A 24 9.21 13.31 7.49
C MET A 24 8.91 14.49 6.55
N ALA A 25 7.86 14.41 5.73
CA ALA A 25 7.50 15.50 4.83
C ALA A 25 7.12 16.77 5.60
N LEU A 26 6.38 16.63 6.70
CA LEU A 26 6.05 17.77 7.57
C LEU A 26 7.28 18.36 8.27
N SER A 27 8.26 17.54 8.66
CA SER A 27 9.46 18.02 9.37
C SER A 27 10.38 18.86 8.49
N VAL A 28 10.36 18.65 7.17
CA VAL A 28 11.10 19.47 6.19
C VAL A 28 10.28 20.63 5.61
N GLY A 29 9.05 20.83 6.09
CA GLY A 29 8.20 21.96 5.70
C GLY A 29 7.41 21.76 4.39
N CYS A 30 7.17 20.52 3.95
CA CYS A 30 6.31 20.28 2.80
C CYS A 30 4.88 20.77 3.06
N ASP A 31 4.25 21.32 2.01
CA ASP A 31 2.88 21.80 2.07
C ASP A 31 1.89 20.66 2.40
N PRO A 32 1.04 20.83 3.43
CA PRO A 32 0.05 19.83 3.83
C PRO A 32 -0.91 19.38 2.73
N ASN A 33 -1.31 20.28 1.82
CA ASN A 33 -2.23 19.91 0.73
C ASN A 33 -1.53 19.02 -0.29
N SER A 34 -0.26 19.30 -0.56
CA SER A 34 0.59 18.50 -1.44
C SER A 34 0.81 17.08 -0.88
N ILE A 35 1.02 16.95 0.44
CA ILE A 35 1.12 15.66 1.12
C ILE A 35 -0.19 14.88 0.98
N ALA A 36 -1.33 15.52 1.24
CA ALA A 36 -2.65 14.87 1.15
C ALA A 36 -2.95 14.37 -0.28
N LYS A 37 -2.63 15.20 -1.29
CA LYS A 37 -2.78 14.83 -2.70
C LYS A 37 -1.87 13.65 -3.07
N ALA A 38 -0.60 13.70 -2.68
CA ALA A 38 0.36 12.63 -2.95
C ALA A 38 -0.10 11.30 -2.35
N LEU A 39 -0.56 11.31 -1.10
CA LEU A 39 -1.07 10.12 -0.42
C LEU A 39 -2.31 9.52 -1.10
N GLN A 40 -3.24 10.37 -1.56
CA GLN A 40 -4.43 9.92 -2.28
C GLN A 40 -4.09 9.29 -3.63
N THR A 41 -3.06 9.81 -4.32
CA THR A 41 -2.69 9.35 -5.66
C THR A 41 -1.63 8.25 -5.69
N PHE A 42 -1.05 7.89 -4.55
CA PHE A 42 -0.01 6.88 -4.46
C PHE A 42 -0.59 5.48 -4.76
N LYS A 43 -0.03 4.82 -5.77
CA LYS A 43 -0.51 3.51 -6.26
C LYS A 43 0.32 2.32 -5.75
N GLY A 44 1.26 2.56 -4.84
CA GLY A 44 2.29 1.58 -4.51
C GLY A 44 3.54 1.80 -5.35
N VAL A 45 4.55 0.98 -5.07
CA VAL A 45 5.75 0.89 -5.90
C VAL A 45 5.44 -0.14 -6.98
N GLU A 46 5.54 0.26 -8.25
CA GLU A 46 5.46 -0.70 -9.35
C GLU A 46 6.68 -1.63 -9.24
N ASP A 47 6.41 -2.93 -9.09
CA ASP A 47 7.42 -3.96 -9.26
C ASP A 47 7.41 -4.38 -10.73
N ASP A 48 8.49 -4.12 -11.46
CA ASP A 48 8.64 -4.48 -12.88
C ASP A 48 8.56 -6.01 -13.12
N SER A 49 8.55 -6.84 -12.08
CA SER A 49 8.28 -8.28 -12.15
C SER A 49 6.79 -8.65 -12.16
N ALA A 50 5.90 -7.72 -11.80
CA ALA A 50 4.46 -7.95 -11.77
C ALA A 50 3.87 -7.99 -13.20
N PHE A 51 3.98 -9.15 -13.86
CA PHE A 51 3.34 -9.40 -15.14
C PHE A 51 1.80 -9.47 -15.01
N GLU A 52 1.09 -8.65 -15.79
CA GLU A 52 -0.35 -8.83 -16.03
C GLU A 52 -0.60 -10.16 -16.76
N TRP A 53 -1.59 -10.96 -16.32
CA TRP A 53 -2.10 -12.06 -17.15
C TRP A 53 -3.61 -12.15 -17.26
N ARG A 54 -3.98 -12.68 -18.43
CA ARG A 54 -5.30 -12.78 -19.03
C ARG A 54 -6.23 -13.72 -18.26
N ASN A 55 -7.53 -13.39 -18.29
CA ASN A 55 -8.67 -14.29 -18.06
C ASN A 55 -8.95 -14.76 -16.61
N HIS A 56 -9.33 -13.83 -15.73
CA HIS A 56 -10.08 -14.05 -14.48
C HIS A 56 -9.30 -14.46 -13.21
N CYS A 57 -7.98 -14.34 -13.17
CA CYS A 57 -7.19 -14.49 -11.95
C CYS A 57 -6.39 -13.21 -11.66
N VAL A 58 -6.26 -12.85 -10.38
CA VAL A 58 -5.33 -11.81 -9.94
C VAL A 58 -4.02 -12.49 -9.59
N LEU A 59 -2.97 -12.21 -10.35
CA LEU A 59 -1.60 -12.57 -9.99
C LEU A 59 -1.01 -11.41 -9.19
N ILE A 60 -0.50 -11.69 -8.00
CA ILE A 60 0.19 -10.71 -7.17
C ILE A 60 1.60 -11.26 -6.96
N ASP A 61 2.58 -10.58 -7.55
CA ASP A 61 4.00 -10.84 -7.33
C ASP A 61 4.50 -9.85 -6.28
N ASP A 62 5.11 -10.33 -5.21
CA ASP A 62 5.60 -9.53 -4.09
C ASP A 62 6.99 -10.05 -3.69
N TYR A 63 7.93 -9.12 -3.51
CA TYR A 63 9.33 -9.43 -3.20
C TYR A 63 9.55 -9.95 -1.76
N ALA A 64 8.49 -10.15 -0.97
CA ALA A 64 8.55 -10.72 0.37
C ALA A 64 9.35 -12.03 0.42
N HIS A 65 10.50 -12.00 1.09
CA HIS A 65 11.39 -13.15 1.27
C HIS A 65 11.65 -13.46 2.74
N HIS A 66 11.28 -12.54 3.65
CA HIS A 66 11.28 -12.80 5.07
C HIS A 66 9.89 -13.27 5.56
N PRO A 67 9.82 -14.20 6.54
CA PRO A 67 8.54 -14.73 7.03
C PRO A 67 7.54 -13.65 7.46
N THR A 68 8.03 -12.59 8.11
CA THR A 68 7.21 -11.48 8.56
C THR A 68 6.59 -10.68 7.41
N GLU A 69 7.29 -10.56 6.28
CA GLU A 69 6.80 -9.85 5.10
C GLU A 69 5.70 -10.66 4.41
N ILE A 70 5.88 -11.98 4.34
CA ILE A 70 4.88 -12.91 3.80
C ILE A 70 3.57 -12.84 4.59
N ASP A 71 3.66 -12.81 5.93
CA ASP A 71 2.48 -12.71 6.79
C ASP A 71 1.73 -11.38 6.59
N GLN A 72 2.46 -10.26 6.48
CA GLN A 72 1.89 -8.94 6.24
C GLN A 72 1.24 -8.85 4.85
N MET A 73 1.84 -9.48 3.86
CA MET A 73 1.29 -9.57 2.52
C MET A 73 -0.01 -10.37 2.51
N ALA A 74 -0.01 -11.55 3.13
CA ALA A 74 -1.21 -12.40 3.24
C ALA A 74 -2.37 -11.67 3.94
N GLN A 75 -2.09 -10.87 4.96
CA GLN A 75 -3.10 -10.03 5.62
C GLN A 75 -3.63 -8.94 4.69
N SER A 76 -2.76 -8.23 3.98
CA SER A 76 -3.14 -7.15 3.06
C SER A 76 -4.03 -7.65 1.91
N ILE A 77 -3.78 -8.87 1.41
CA ILE A 77 -4.63 -9.52 0.40
C ILE A 77 -6.04 -9.78 0.94
N GLN A 78 -6.18 -10.25 2.19
CA GLN A 78 -7.49 -10.48 2.80
C GLN A 78 -8.30 -9.18 2.97
N GLU A 79 -7.61 -8.08 3.29
CA GLU A 79 -8.22 -6.76 3.41
C GLU A 79 -8.71 -6.21 2.06
N PHE A 80 -7.95 -6.42 0.98
CA PHE A 80 -8.36 -6.05 -0.39
C PHE A 80 -9.49 -6.93 -0.94
N TYR A 81 -9.48 -8.23 -0.60
CA TYR A 81 -10.37 -9.24 -1.17
C TYR A 81 -11.12 -10.05 -0.09
N PRO A 82 -12.00 -9.41 0.70
CA PRO A 82 -12.67 -10.05 1.83
C PRO A 82 -13.63 -11.21 1.46
N SER A 83 -13.95 -11.37 0.17
CA SER A 83 -14.89 -12.40 -0.35
C SER A 83 -14.24 -13.47 -1.22
N SER A 84 -12.92 -13.43 -1.44
CA SER A 84 -12.22 -14.42 -2.26
C SER A 84 -11.95 -15.69 -1.45
N LYS A 85 -12.69 -16.77 -1.75
CA LYS A 85 -12.43 -18.09 -1.17
C LYS A 85 -11.01 -18.53 -1.53
N LYS A 86 -10.23 -18.96 -0.53
CA LYS A 86 -9.03 -19.77 -0.74
C LYS A 86 -9.41 -20.98 -1.60
N GLN A 87 -8.89 -21.07 -2.82
CA GLN A 87 -8.80 -22.35 -3.53
C GLN A 87 -7.53 -23.05 -3.09
#